data_AF-A0A524GCM4-F1
#
_entry.id   AF-A0A524GCM4-F1
#
_cell.length_a   1.000
_cell.length_b   1.000
_cell.length_c   1.000
_cell.angle_alpha   90.00
_cell.angle_beta   90.00
_cell.angle_gamma   90.00
#
_symmetry.space_group_name_H-M   'P 1'
#
loop_
_entity.id
_entity.type
_entity.pdbx_description
1 polymer ?
#
loop_
_entity_poly.entity_id
_entity_poly.type
_entity_poly.pdbx_seq_one_letter_code
_entity_poly.pdbx_strand_id
1 'polypeptide(L)' 'MRKNIHPQKGKISRADRESIAQHKSVLVWVTGFPGSGKSTISHELEYRLFQQNIKTYVLDGDNVRQGLCKDLGFSADDR' A
#
# COMPACT_ATOMS: atom_id res chain seq x y z
N MET A 1 6.93 -8.61 25.78
CA MET A 1 5.45 -8.69 25.67
C MET A 1 5.01 -9.48 24.42
N ARG A 2 5.47 -10.74 24.25
CA ARG A 2 5.24 -11.56 23.03
C ARG A 2 4.70 -12.98 23.33
N LYS A 3 4.07 -13.19 24.50
CA LYS A 3 3.77 -14.57 24.95
C LYS A 3 2.52 -15.22 24.33
N ASN A 4 1.64 -14.47 23.67
CA ASN A 4 0.33 -14.97 23.21
C ASN A 4 0.01 -14.60 21.74
N ILE A 5 0.99 -14.61 20.84
CA ILE A 5 0.74 -14.36 19.41
C ILE A 5 0.82 -15.69 18.67
N HIS A 6 -0.32 -16.16 18.17
CA HIS A 6 -0.42 -17.35 17.34
C HIS A 6 -0.70 -16.96 15.88
N PRO A 7 0.05 -17.49 14.91
CA PRO A 7 -0.20 -17.20 13.51
C PRO A 7 -1.55 -17.79 13.08
N GLN A 8 -2.48 -16.92 12.71
CA GLN A 8 -3.77 -17.32 12.15
C GLN A 8 -3.67 -17.36 10.63
N LYS A 9 -4.05 -18.50 10.02
CA LYS A 9 -4.16 -18.60 8.56
C LYS A 9 -5.59 -18.25 8.16
N GLY A 10 -5.74 -17.30 7.24
CA GLY A 10 -7.03 -16.99 6.63
C GLY A 10 -7.54 -18.14 5.77
N LYS A 11 -8.86 -18.21 5.57
CA LYS A 11 -9.50 -19.20 4.68
C LYS A 11 -9.26 -18.94 3.19
N ILE A 12 -8.80 -17.73 2.84
CA ILE A 12 -8.57 -17.28 1.46
C ILE A 12 -7.08 -17.05 1.26
N SER A 13 -6.51 -17.76 0.28
CA SER A 13 -5.09 -17.66 -0.07
C SER A 13 -4.82 -16.50 -1.04
N ARG A 14 -3.53 -16.24 -1.27
CA ARG A 14 -3.09 -15.32 -2.34
C ARG A 14 -3.53 -15.82 -3.72
N ALA A 15 -3.39 -17.13 -3.98
CA ALA A 15 -3.77 -17.73 -5.25
C ALA A 15 -5.26 -17.56 -5.56
N ASP A 16 -6.13 -17.69 -4.54
CA ASP A 16 -7.58 -17.47 -4.70
C ASP A 16 -7.88 -16.03 -5.14
N ARG A 17 -7.19 -15.06 -4.52
CA ARG A 17 -7.35 -13.63 -4.88
C ARG A 17 -6.84 -13.34 -6.28
N GLU A 18 -5.67 -13.86 -6.64
CA GLU A 18 -5.07 -13.69 -7.97
C GLU A 18 -5.93 -14.36 -9.06
N SER A 19 -6.55 -15.50 -8.77
CA SER A 19 -7.50 -16.17 -9.67
C SER A 19 -8.74 -15.31 -9.92
N ILE A 20 -9.28 -14.61 -8.91
CA ILE A 20 -10.43 -13.71 -9.11
C ILE A 20 -10.00 -12.41 -9.80
N ALA A 21 -8.81 -11.91 -9.48
CA ALA A 21 -8.29 -10.66 -10.03
C ALA A 21 -7.77 -10.79 -11.47
N GLN A 22 -7.45 -12.01 -11.93
CA GLN A 22 -6.83 -12.29 -13.23
C GLN A 22 -5.44 -11.63 -13.39
N HIS A 23 -4.78 -11.30 -12.28
CA HIS A 23 -3.42 -10.79 -12.25
C HIS A 23 -2.76 -11.10 -10.89
N LYS A 24 -1.43 -11.05 -10.86
CA LYS A 24 -0.66 -11.18 -9.62
C LYS A 24 -0.72 -9.90 -8.79
N SER A 25 -0.60 -10.04 -7.47
CA SER A 25 -0.45 -8.90 -6.57
C SER A 25 1.03 -8.52 -6.38
N VAL A 26 1.32 -7.22 -6.41
CA VAL A 26 2.65 -6.66 -6.17
C VAL A 26 2.57 -5.42 -5.30
N LEU A 27 3.66 -5.10 -4.59
CA LEU A 27 3.84 -3.84 -3.87
C LEU A 27 4.88 -3.01 -4.63
N VAL A 28 4.47 -1.84 -5.11
CA VAL A 28 5.38 -0.86 -5.71
C VAL A 28 5.69 0.19 -4.66
N TRP A 29 6.93 0.18 -4.16
CA TRP A 29 7.37 1.12 -3.12
C TRP A 29 8.08 2.32 -3.75
N VAL A 30 7.38 3.45 -3.84
CA VAL A 30 7.94 4.71 -4.36
C VAL A 30 8.55 5.51 -3.22
N THR A 31 9.86 5.74 -3.27
CA THR A 31 10.60 6.53 -2.27
C THR A 31 11.39 7.65 -2.93
N GLY A 32 11.67 8.72 -2.18
CA GLY A 32 12.33 9.92 -2.68
C GLY A 32 12.04 11.17 -1.84
N PHE A 33 12.84 12.22 -2.05
CA PHE A 33 12.73 13.48 -1.32
C PHE A 33 11.34 14.14 -1.47
N PRO A 34 10.92 15.00 -0.52
CA PRO A 34 9.76 15.87 -0.73
C PRO A 34 9.87 16.63 -2.05
N GLY A 35 8.77 16.72 -2.82
CA GLY A 35 8.77 17.36 -4.14
C GLY A 35 9.36 16.53 -5.30
N SER A 36 9.92 15.34 -5.07
CA SER A 36 10.50 14.49 -6.14
C SER A 36 9.47 13.83 -7.08
N GLY A 37 8.18 14.19 -6.99
CA GLY A 37 7.13 13.65 -7.87
C GLY A 37 6.55 12.28 -7.49
N LYS A 38 6.75 11.79 -6.25
CA LYS A 38 6.25 10.47 -5.79
C LYS A 38 4.74 10.29 -5.96
N SER A 39 3.95 11.24 -5.48
CA SER A 39 2.49 11.18 -5.61
C SER A 39 2.06 11.31 -7.07
N THR A 40 2.71 12.19 -7.84
CA THR A 40 2.46 12.37 -9.28
C THR A 40 2.64 11.05 -10.05
N ILE A 41 3.76 10.36 -9.87
CA ILE A 41 4.01 9.09 -10.59
C ILE A 41 3.11 7.96 -10.08
N SER A 42 2.79 7.94 -8.78
CA SER A 42 1.95 6.89 -8.18
C SER A 42 0.51 6.96 -8.69
N HIS A 43 -0.06 8.17 -8.76
CA HIS A 43 -1.43 8.36 -9.29
C HIS A 43 -1.51 8.19 -10.81
N GLU A 44 -0.49 8.61 -11.57
CA GLU A 44 -0.44 8.33 -13.02
C GLU A 44 -0.32 6.82 -13.29
N LEU A 45 0.48 6.09 -12.50
CA LEU A 45 0.57 4.64 -12.58
C LEU A 45 -0.77 3.98 -12.25
N GLU A 46 -1.44 4.40 -11.19
CA GLU A 46 -2.78 3.92 -10.81
C GLU A 46 -3.79 4.16 -11.93
N TYR A 47 -3.81 5.36 -12.52
CA TYR A 47 -4.69 5.70 -13.63
C TYR A 47 -4.48 4.77 -14.83
N ARG A 48 -3.23 4.52 -15.23
CA ARG A 48 -2.91 3.62 -16.35
C ARG A 48 -3.27 2.17 -16.07
N LEU A 49 -3.05 1.69 -14.85
CA LEU A 49 -3.42 0.33 -14.45
C LEU A 49 -4.94 0.16 -14.41
N PHE A 50 -5.66 1.18 -13.94
CA PHE A 50 -7.13 1.23 -13.98
C PHE A 50 -7.65 1.13 -15.41
N GLN A 51 -7.07 1.86 -16.37
CA GLN A 51 -7.42 1.76 -17.79
C GLN A 51 -7.19 0.36 -18.38
N GLN A 52 -6.33 -0.44 -17.77
CA GLN A 52 -6.04 -1.83 -18.16
C GLN A 52 -6.88 -2.86 -17.37
N ASN A 53 -7.88 -2.43 -16.61
CA ASN A 53 -8.68 -3.27 -15.70
C ASN A 53 -7.85 -3.99 -14.62
N ILE A 54 -6.69 -3.44 -14.24
CA ILE A 54 -5.86 -3.96 -13.16
C ILE A 54 -6.29 -3.30 -11.86
N LYS A 55 -6.58 -4.11 -10.83
CA LYS A 55 -7.02 -3.61 -9.52
C LYS A 55 -5.82 -3.08 -8.75
N THR A 56 -5.83 -1.78 -8.47
CA THR A 56 -4.76 -1.09 -7.72
C THR A 56 -5.32 -0.10 -6.72
N TYR A 57 -4.46 0.31 -5.78
CA TYR A 57 -4.74 1.35 -4.81
C TYR A 57 -3.45 2.04 -4.39
N VAL A 58 -3.45 3.37 -4.33
CA VAL A 58 -2.32 4.17 -3.85
C VAL A 58 -2.46 4.46 -2.35
N LEU A 59 -1.41 4.12 -1.60
CA LEU A 59 -1.23 4.53 -0.20
C LEU A 59 -0.26 5.71 -0.15
N ASP A 60 -0.78 6.92 -0.32
CA ASP A 60 0.04 8.15 -0.21
C ASP A 60 0.28 8.49 1.27
N GLY A 61 1.52 8.81 1.63
CA GLY A 61 1.91 9.21 2.97
C GLY A 61 1.11 10.41 3.50
N ASP A 62 0.74 11.35 2.64
CA ASP A 62 -0.07 12.50 3.04
C ASP A 62 -1.51 12.08 3.39
N ASN A 63 -2.09 11.14 2.63
CA ASN A 63 -3.44 10.62 2.90
C ASN A 63 -3.46 9.71 4.14
N VAL A 64 -2.45 8.85 4.28
CA VAL A 64 -2.32 7.93 5.42
C VAL A 64 -2.12 8.71 6.73
N ARG A 65 -1.38 9.83 6.70
CA ARG A 65 -1.18 10.73 7.87
C ARG A 65 -2.43 11.50 8.28
N GLN A 66 -3.42 11.67 7.40
CA GLN A 66 -4.70 12.26 7.80
C GLN A 66 -5.59 11.29 8.59
N GLY A 67 -5.33 9.98 8.50
CA GLY A 67 -6.17 8.94 9.10
C GLY A 67 -5.39 7.99 10.01
N LEU A 68 -4.85 6.93 9.42
CA LEU A 68 -4.22 5.81 10.13
C LEU A 68 -3.00 6.23 10.95
N CYS A 69 -2.22 7.21 10.45
CA CYS A 69 -0.99 7.68 11.07
C CYS A 69 -1.12 9.11 11.60
N LYS A 70 -2.32 9.54 11.98
CA LYS A 70 -2.59 10.91 12.46
C LYS A 70 -1.88 11.27 13.77
N ASP A 71 -1.53 10.26 14.56
CA ASP A 71 -0.85 10.35 15.84
C ASP A 71 0.69 10.28 15.72
N LEU A 72 1.21 10.03 14.52
CA LEU A 72 2.64 9.95 14.25
C LEU A 72 3.20 11.29 13.72
N GLY A 73 4.19 11.82 14.42
CA GLY A 73 4.91 13.04 14.04
C GLY A 73 5.94 12.85 12.90
N PHE A 74 6.95 13.72 12.88
CA PHE A 74 8.07 13.69 11.92
C PHE A 74 9.42 13.39 12.60
N SER A 75 9.40 12.96 13.87
CA SER A 75 10.59 12.49 14.57
C SER A 75 11.12 11.21 13.92
N ALA A 76 12.37 10.82 14.23
CA ALA A 76 12.92 9.56 13.71
C ALA A 76 12.15 8.33 14.24
N ASP A 77 11.59 8.42 15.45
CA ASP A 77 10.80 7.33 16.06
C ASP A 77 9.39 7.23 15.47
N ASP A 78 8.85 8.33 14.93
CA ASP A 78 7.52 8.39 14.30
C ASP A 78 7.55 8.11 12.77
N ARG A 79 8.71 7.77 12.19
CA ARG A 79 8.91 7.76 10.72
C ARG A 79 9.55 6.51 10.16
#